data_AF-A0A139MLX5-F1
#
_entry.id   AF-A0A139MLX5-F1
#
_cell.length_a   1.000
_cell.length_b   1.000
_cell.length_c   1.000
_cell.angle_alpha   90.00
_cell.angle_beta   90.00
_cell.angle_gamma   90.00
#
_symmetry.space_group_name_H-M   'P 1'
#
loop_
_entity.id
_entity.type
_entity.pdbx_description
1 polymer ?
#
loop_
_entity_poly.entity_id
_entity_poly.type
_entity_poly.pdbx_seq_one_letter_code
_entity_poly.pdbx_strand_id
1 'polypeptide(L)' 'MAVSETSLVKKNHQIATIVKQKIAQKLIEKVSMTAIAESLAVSTSTVIRKLKEFKFKTDLSYLPTHMSWE' A
#
# COMPACT_ATOMS: atom_id res chain seq x y z
N MET A 1 -4.49 -3.08 -25.62
CA MET A 1 -4.16 -1.65 -25.41
C MET A 1 -2.84 -1.57 -24.65
N ALA A 2 -1.76 -1.17 -25.31
CA ALA A 2 -0.45 -1.00 -24.68
C ALA A 2 -0.34 0.43 -24.17
N VAL A 3 -0.07 0.61 -22.87
CA VAL A 3 0.17 1.94 -22.29
C VAL A 3 1.60 2.33 -22.60
N SER A 4 1.76 3.40 -23.37
CA SER A 4 3.05 4.01 -23.68
C SER A 4 3.68 4.59 -22.41
N GLU A 5 5.00 4.56 -22.33
CA GLU A 5 5.72 5.22 -21.25
C GLU A 5 5.46 6.74 -21.28
N THR A 6 5.02 7.29 -20.18
CA THR A 6 4.81 8.73 -19.98
C THR A 6 5.54 9.16 -18.71
N SER A 7 5.72 10.47 -18.51
CA SER A 7 6.28 11.01 -17.26
C SER A 7 5.50 10.58 -16.01
N LEU A 8 4.24 10.19 -16.17
CA LEU A 8 3.32 9.80 -15.09
C LEU A 8 3.17 8.28 -14.94
N VAL A 9 3.39 7.51 -16.01
CA VAL A 9 3.09 6.06 -16.08
C VAL A 9 4.25 5.31 -16.73
N LYS A 10 4.80 4.32 -16.01
CA LYS A 10 5.86 3.45 -16.52
C LYS A 10 5.37 2.56 -17.66
N LYS A 11 6.27 2.17 -18.57
CA LYS A 11 6.01 1.16 -19.60
C LYS A 11 5.36 -0.09 -19.00
N ASN A 12 4.33 -0.61 -19.66
CA ASN A 12 3.53 -1.78 -19.24
C ASN A 12 2.73 -1.63 -17.94
N HIS A 13 2.60 -0.42 -17.41
CA HIS A 13 1.76 -0.13 -16.25
C HIS A 13 0.56 0.71 -16.67
N GLN A 14 -0.59 0.46 -16.05
CA GLN A 14 -1.82 1.23 -16.30
C GLN A 14 -2.07 2.31 -15.23
N ILE A 15 -1.50 2.13 -14.04
CA ILE A 15 -1.72 3.03 -12.90
C ILE A 15 -0.49 3.94 -12.74
N ALA A 16 -0.75 5.25 -12.65
CA ALA A 16 0.28 6.26 -12.42
C ALA A 16 1.05 6.02 -11.11
N THR A 17 2.34 6.31 -11.12
CA THR A 17 3.22 6.16 -9.95
C THR A 17 2.76 7.04 -8.78
N ILE A 18 2.24 8.23 -9.08
CA ILE A 18 1.70 9.18 -8.11
C ILE A 18 0.54 8.58 -7.30
N VAL A 19 -0.36 7.83 -7.95
CA VAL A 19 -1.49 7.17 -7.27
C VAL A 19 -0.96 6.10 -6.31
N LYS A 20 0.03 5.31 -6.73
CA LYS A 20 0.68 4.31 -5.86
C LYS A 20 1.37 4.94 -4.65
N GLN A 21 1.97 6.12 -4.81
CA GLN A 21 2.58 6.88 -3.71
C GLN A 21 1.52 7.41 -2.73
N LYS A 22 0.42 7.98 -3.23
CA LYS A 22 -0.70 8.45 -2.38
C LYS A 22 -1.35 7.31 -1.59
N ILE A 23 -1.52 6.13 -2.21
CA ILE A 23 -2.00 4.93 -1.50
C ILE A 23 -1.04 4.58 -0.36
N ALA A 24 0.26 4.56 -0.61
CA ALA A 24 1.26 4.25 0.41
C ALA A 24 1.24 5.25 1.59
N GLN A 25 1.13 6.54 1.29
CA GLN A 25 1.01 7.58 2.31
C GLN A 25 -0.24 7.37 3.18
N LYS A 26 -1.41 7.20 2.57
CA LYS A 26 -2.67 7.00 3.32
C LYS A 26 -2.68 5.70 4.14
N LEU A 27 -1.99 4.66 3.69
CA LEU A 27 -1.80 3.42 4.47
C LEU A 27 -0.93 3.65 5.71
N ILE A 28 0.09 4.50 5.63
CA ILE A 28 0.93 4.89 6.78
C ILE A 28 0.11 5.72 7.78
N GLU A 29 -0.77 6.60 7.29
CA GLU A 29 -1.76 7.35 8.07
C GLU A 29 -2.87 6.45 8.66
N LYS A 30 -2.83 5.14 8.41
CA LYS A 30 -3.80 4.13 8.89
C LYS A 30 -5.25 4.41 8.45
N VAL A 31 -5.44 5.05 7.31
CA VAL A 31 -6.78 5.25 6.71
C VAL A 31 -7.34 3.91 6.25
N SER A 32 -8.66 3.71 6.37
CA SER A 32 -9.30 2.45 5.95
C SER A 32 -9.11 2.21 4.44
N MET A 33 -8.92 0.93 4.07
CA MET A 33 -8.64 0.56 2.68
C MET A 33 -9.78 0.90 1.72
N THR A 34 -11.03 0.87 2.21
CA THR A 34 -12.22 1.28 1.45
C THR A 34 -12.25 2.79 1.22
N ALA A 35 -11.98 3.60 2.24
CA ALA A 35 -11.91 5.06 2.08
C ALA A 35 -10.74 5.49 1.18
N ILE A 36 -9.61 4.78 1.20
CA ILE A 36 -8.51 5.01 0.24
C ILE A 36 -8.97 4.70 -1.19
N ALA A 37 -9.65 3.58 -1.40
CA ALA A 37 -10.14 3.17 -2.71
C ALA A 37 -11.14 4.18 -3.28
N GLU A 38 -12.10 4.62 -2.46
CA GLU A 38 -13.09 5.65 -2.81
C GLU A 38 -12.43 7.00 -3.10
N SER A 39 -11.55 7.48 -2.22
CA SER A 39 -10.92 8.80 -2.39
C SER A 39 -9.95 8.92 -3.57
N LEU A 40 -9.37 7.79 -4.01
CA LEU A 40 -8.45 7.76 -5.15
C LEU A 40 -9.07 7.18 -6.42
N ALA A 41 -10.38 6.86 -6.40
CA ALA A 41 -11.10 6.23 -7.50
C ALA A 41 -10.37 4.98 -8.05
N VAL A 42 -9.86 4.13 -7.15
CA VAL A 42 -9.17 2.87 -7.48
C VAL A 42 -9.88 1.69 -6.85
N SER A 43 -9.61 0.48 -7.34
CA SER A 43 -10.10 -0.73 -6.69
C SER A 43 -9.45 -0.96 -5.33
N THR A 44 -10.19 -1.53 -4.39
CA THR A 44 -9.65 -2.05 -3.13
C THR A 44 -8.53 -3.07 -3.35
N SER A 45 -8.63 -3.89 -4.39
CA SER A 45 -7.57 -4.84 -4.78
C SER A 45 -6.24 -4.16 -5.11
N THR A 46 -6.27 -2.95 -5.67
CA THR A 46 -5.06 -2.14 -5.92
C THR A 46 -4.43 -1.70 -4.60
N VAL A 47 -5.24 -1.28 -3.63
CA VAL A 47 -4.79 -0.90 -2.28
C VAL A 47 -4.18 -2.12 -1.56
N ILE A 48 -4.82 -3.29 -1.63
CA ILE A 48 -4.30 -4.56 -1.08
C ILE A 48 -2.95 -4.93 -1.69
N ARG A 49 -2.82 -4.86 -3.02
CA ARG A 49 -1.54 -5.16 -3.69
C ARG A 49 -0.44 -4.22 -3.23
N LYS A 50 -0.75 -2.92 -3.07
CA LYS A 50 0.21 -1.96 -2.55
C LYS A 50 0.59 -2.25 -1.10
N LEU A 51 -0.37 -2.63 -0.26
CA LEU A 51 -0.14 -3.05 1.12
C LEU A 51 0.80 -4.28 1.19
N LYS A 52 0.63 -5.25 0.29
CA LYS A 52 1.51 -6.44 0.21
C LYS A 52 2.96 -6.12 -0.19
N GLU A 53 3.21 -4.97 -0.82
CA GLU A 53 4.58 -4.52 -1.11
C GLU A 53 5.30 -4.00 0.15
N PHE A 54 4.58 -3.68 1.23
CA PHE A 54 5.20 -3.26 2.48
C PHE A 54 5.87 -4.43 3.17
N LYS A 55 7.13 -4.22 3.58
CA LYS A 55 7.84 -5.11 4.49
C LYS A 55 7.66 -4.59 5.90
N PHE A 56 6.80 -5.26 6.67
CA PHE A 56 6.67 -5.00 8.10
C PHE A 56 7.87 -5.65 8.80
N LYS A 57 8.72 -4.84 9.42
CA LYS A 57 9.70 -5.33 10.38
C LYS A 57 9.02 -5.36 11.74
N THR A 58 8.57 -6.53 12.16
CA THR A 58 8.20 -6.77 13.55
C THR A 58 9.48 -6.99 14.32
N ASP A 59 9.83 -6.04 15.19
CA ASP A 59 10.87 -6.29 16.16
C ASP A 59 10.26 -7.17 17.27
N LEU A 60 10.60 -8.45 17.28
CA LEU A 60 10.07 -9.42 18.26
C LEU A 60 10.86 -9.38 19.57
N SER A 61 11.86 -8.50 19.70
CA SER A 61 12.67 -8.37 20.93
C SER A 61 11.90 -7.73 22.09
N TYR A 62 10.75 -7.08 21.83
CA TYR A 62 9.93 -6.41 22.85
C TYR A 62 8.62 -7.13 23.17
N LEU A 63 8.52 -8.45 22.95
CA LEU A 63 7.37 -9.23 23.40
C LEU A 63 7.01 -8.84 24.84
N PRO A 64 5.78 -8.34 25.11
CA PRO A 64 5.40 -7.96 26.46
C PRO A 64 5.68 -9.13 27.38
N THR A 65 6.38 -8.88 28.48
CA THR A 65 6.79 -9.91 29.46
C THR A 65 5.61 -10.74 29.96
N HIS A 66 4.38 -10.28 29.79
CA HIS A 66 3.15 -11.02 30.13
C HIS A 66 2.69 -12.03 29.04
N MET A 67 3.43 -12.18 27.93
CA MET A 67 3.23 -13.22 26.91
C MET A 67 4.36 -14.27 26.93
N SER A 68 5.28 -14.21 27.89
CA SER A 68 6.15 -15.36 28.16
C SER A 68 5.29 -16.46 28.78
N TRP A 69 5.26 -17.62 28.13
CA TRP A 69 4.59 -18.83 28.62
C TRP A 69 5.40 -19.52 29.74
N GLU A 70 5.91 -18.75 30.71
CA GLU A 70 6.36 -19.29 32.00
C GLU A 70 5.21 -19.26 33.01
#